data_AF-A0A9Q4G8C1-F1
#
_entry.id   AF-A0A9Q4G8C1-F1
#
_cell.length_a   1.000
_cell.length_b   1.000
_cell.length_c   1.000
_cell.angle_alpha   90.00
_cell.angle_beta   90.00
_cell.angle_gamma   90.00
#
_symmetry.space_group_name_H-M   'P 1'
#
loop_
_entity.id
_entity.type
_entity.pdbx_description
1 polymer ?
#
loop_
_entity_poly.entity_id
_entity_poly.type
_entity_poly.pdbx_seq_one_letter_code
_entity_poly.pdbx_strand_id
1 'polypeptide(L)'
;MKLKKKYSFTNNRQLWRLLLSESNKLIIEDRDVQQKQAFFSCLQAETGKEIFRNFQPGEKFWVGIEAIYKDIIYFHKFAKPDMPGHKEIIAFDILQKKVLWQVDYLSFLFVHDGLVYAFRQKFEGWEFFGLDYKTGEIIEEIGNDAPRVNSIRDSIDEMEKFRGYLFPETFHEDKIEDIEIKQIIKQITEGRDVAGNIEFIEYEGLLLFNFHARVFEKSLVNRFLCVDTGTGKILFEDVLNASANAFVPDSFFMKDNLVFLLKEKTELIVCSVE
;
A
#
# COMPACT_ATOMS: atom_id res chain seq x y z
N MET A 1 12.59 -3.78 23.47
CA MET A 1 12.32 -4.22 22.09
C MET A 1 13.36 -3.63 21.15
N LYS A 2 13.47 -4.13 19.92
CA LYS A 2 14.32 -3.58 18.87
C LYS A 2 13.66 -3.68 17.51
N LEU A 3 14.00 -2.75 16.63
CA LEU A 3 13.67 -2.84 15.22
C LEU A 3 14.78 -3.61 14.49
N LYS A 4 14.44 -4.73 13.85
CA LYS A 4 15.41 -5.54 13.08
C LYS A 4 15.04 -5.57 11.61
N LYS A 5 15.96 -5.15 10.74
CA LYS A 5 15.84 -5.33 9.29
C LYS A 5 15.76 -6.83 8.96
N LYS A 6 14.69 -7.22 8.28
CA LYS A 6 14.47 -8.59 7.79
C LYS A 6 15.03 -8.76 6.39
N TYR A 7 14.61 -7.90 5.46
CA TYR A 7 15.06 -7.92 4.07
C TYR A 7 14.88 -6.54 3.41
N SER A 8 15.40 -6.40 2.20
CA SER A 8 14.97 -5.33 1.29
C SER A 8 14.63 -5.88 -0.09
N PHE A 9 13.79 -5.13 -0.81
CA PHE A 9 13.32 -5.46 -2.13
C PHE A 9 13.50 -4.26 -3.06
N THR A 10 14.05 -4.50 -4.24
CA THR A 10 14.05 -3.51 -5.33
C THR A 10 14.09 -4.21 -6.67
N ASN A 11 13.47 -3.58 -7.66
CA ASN A 11 13.61 -3.91 -9.08
C ASN A 11 14.23 -2.77 -9.88
N ASN A 12 14.80 -1.76 -9.20
CA ASN A 12 15.27 -0.52 -9.81
C ASN A 12 14.17 0.22 -10.62
N ARG A 13 12.92 0.09 -10.17
CA ARG A 13 11.73 0.74 -10.73
C ARG A 13 10.98 1.44 -9.61
N GLN A 14 10.16 2.43 -9.99
CA GLN A 14 9.38 3.17 -9.03
C GLN A 14 8.34 2.25 -8.38
N LEU A 15 8.42 2.08 -7.06
CA LEU A 15 7.38 1.44 -6.27
C LEU A 15 6.12 2.30 -6.36
N TRP A 16 5.02 1.67 -6.76
CA TRP A 16 3.76 2.35 -7.04
C TRP A 16 2.70 2.00 -6.02
N ARG A 17 2.63 0.74 -5.59
CA ARG A 17 1.68 0.29 -4.58
C ARG A 17 2.21 -0.91 -3.81
N LEU A 18 1.89 -0.96 -2.53
CA LEU A 18 2.11 -2.10 -1.64
C LEU A 18 0.77 -2.54 -1.08
N LEU A 19 0.49 -3.84 -1.13
CA LEU A 19 -0.72 -4.43 -0.58
C LEU A 19 -0.35 -5.72 0.14
N LEU A 20 -0.98 -6.00 1.28
CA LEU A 20 -0.86 -7.30 1.95
C LEU A 20 -2.13 -8.12 1.73
N SER A 21 -1.96 -9.42 1.50
CA SER A 21 -3.06 -10.38 1.53
C SER A 21 -3.38 -10.82 2.97
N GLU A 22 -4.57 -11.39 3.18
CA GLU A 22 -4.98 -11.99 4.46
C GLU A 22 -4.03 -13.10 4.94
N SER A 23 -3.37 -13.79 4.00
CA SER A 23 -2.39 -14.84 4.26
C SER A 23 -0.95 -14.30 4.32
N ASN A 24 -0.81 -13.00 4.53
CA ASN A 24 0.43 -12.27 4.72
C ASN A 24 1.44 -12.37 3.56
N LYS A 25 0.90 -12.29 2.35
CA LYS A 25 1.70 -12.10 1.14
C LYS A 25 1.78 -10.62 0.84
N LEU A 26 2.99 -10.12 0.64
CA LEU A 26 3.24 -8.75 0.20
C LEU A 26 3.21 -8.71 -1.33
N ILE A 27 2.23 -8.00 -1.88
CA ILE A 27 2.11 -7.71 -3.30
C ILE A 27 2.69 -6.32 -3.54
N ILE A 28 3.61 -6.25 -4.49
CA ILE A 28 4.33 -5.04 -4.86
C ILE A 28 4.02 -4.74 -6.32
N GLU A 29 3.44 -3.57 -6.56
CA GLU A 29 3.34 -3.00 -7.89
C GLU A 29 4.46 -1.99 -8.07
N ASP A 30 5.28 -2.19 -9.10
CA ASP A 30 6.35 -1.28 -9.50
C ASP A 30 6.24 -0.93 -11.00
N ARG A 31 6.62 0.30 -11.35
CA ARG A 31 6.40 0.85 -12.69
C ARG A 31 7.68 1.34 -13.34
N ASP A 32 7.83 1.00 -14.61
CA ASP A 32 8.72 1.73 -15.52
C ASP A 32 7.94 2.89 -16.12
N VAL A 33 8.20 4.10 -15.61
CA VAL A 33 7.51 5.33 -16.03
C VAL A 33 7.86 5.71 -17.47
N GLN A 34 9.07 5.36 -17.94
CA GLN A 34 9.52 5.69 -19.29
C GLN A 34 8.84 4.78 -20.31
N GLN A 35 8.81 3.47 -20.04
CA GLN A 35 8.20 2.47 -20.93
C GLN A 35 6.71 2.29 -20.70
N LYS A 36 6.13 2.95 -19.69
CA LYS A 36 4.71 2.87 -19.31
C LYS A 36 4.27 1.43 -19.04
N GLN A 37 5.10 0.70 -18.29
CA GLN A 37 4.88 -0.71 -17.95
C GLN A 37 4.67 -0.87 -16.45
N ALA A 38 3.70 -1.72 -16.09
CA ALA A 38 3.51 -2.18 -14.73
C ALA A 38 4.09 -3.58 -14.57
N PHE A 39 4.66 -3.82 -13.39
CA PHE A 39 5.20 -5.10 -12.98
C PHE A 39 4.65 -5.41 -11.59
N PHE A 40 4.44 -6.70 -11.35
CA PHE A 40 3.91 -7.19 -10.08
C PHE A 40 4.88 -8.21 -9.51
N SER A 41 5.18 -8.08 -8.22
CA SER A 41 5.96 -9.05 -7.46
C SER A 41 5.19 -9.46 -6.21
N CYS A 42 5.42 -10.67 -5.74
CA CYS A 42 4.78 -11.19 -4.54
C CYS A 42 5.80 -11.93 -3.68
N LEU A 43 5.88 -11.54 -2.40
CA LEU A 43 6.78 -12.10 -1.41
C LEU A 43 5.98 -12.57 -0.19
N GLN A 44 6.54 -13.49 0.58
CA GLN A 44 6.11 -13.71 1.97
C GLN A 44 6.56 -12.52 2.83
N ALA A 45 5.64 -11.82 3.52
CA ALA A 45 5.96 -10.51 4.08
C ALA A 45 6.92 -10.55 5.29
N GLU A 46 6.98 -11.62 6.09
CA GLU A 46 7.98 -11.71 7.17
C GLU A 46 9.38 -12.03 6.68
N THR A 47 9.47 -12.87 5.65
CA THR A 47 10.73 -13.53 5.28
C THR A 47 11.37 -12.94 4.03
N GLY A 48 10.59 -12.23 3.20
CA GLY A 48 11.01 -11.76 1.88
C GLY A 48 11.15 -12.90 0.87
N LYS A 49 10.73 -14.13 1.21
CA LYS A 49 10.80 -15.26 0.29
C LYS A 49 9.91 -14.99 -0.92
N GLU A 50 10.53 -15.03 -2.10
CA GLU A 50 9.85 -14.78 -3.36
C GLU A 50 8.81 -15.87 -3.67
N ILE A 51 7.61 -15.44 -4.03
CA ILE A 51 6.56 -16.27 -4.61
C ILE A 51 6.58 -16.12 -6.13
N PHE A 52 6.58 -14.87 -6.61
CA PHE A 52 6.88 -14.52 -8.00
C PHE A 52 7.45 -13.09 -8.07
N ARG A 53 8.14 -12.77 -9.16
CA ARG A 53 8.75 -11.47 -9.37
C ARG A 53 8.66 -11.05 -10.83
N ASN A 54 8.50 -9.74 -11.05
CA ASN A 54 8.38 -9.16 -12.40
C ASN A 54 7.26 -9.78 -13.24
N PHE A 55 6.18 -10.25 -12.61
CA PHE A 55 5.01 -10.75 -13.33
C PHE A 55 4.38 -9.60 -14.11
N GLN A 56 4.02 -9.89 -15.35
CA GLN A 56 3.23 -9.02 -16.20
C GLN A 56 2.09 -9.84 -16.79
N PRO A 57 0.84 -9.37 -16.70
CA PRO A 57 -0.27 -9.90 -17.49
C PRO A 57 0.05 -9.82 -18.99
N GLY A 58 -0.60 -10.65 -19.80
CA GLY A 58 -0.26 -10.81 -21.22
C GLY A 58 -0.21 -9.49 -22.02
N GLU A 59 -1.08 -8.54 -21.72
CA GLU A 59 -0.98 -7.18 -22.23
C GLU A 59 -0.14 -6.30 -21.28
N LYS A 60 1.01 -5.84 -21.78
CA LYS A 60 2.03 -5.12 -21.00
C LYS A 60 1.66 -3.68 -20.63
N PHE A 61 0.56 -3.15 -21.18
CA PHE A 61 0.18 -1.76 -21.05
C PHE A 61 -0.96 -1.58 -20.04
N TRP A 62 -0.77 -0.63 -19.12
CA TRP A 62 -1.80 -0.07 -18.23
C TRP A 62 -2.66 -1.13 -17.53
N VAL A 63 -2.01 -2.03 -16.79
CA VAL A 63 -2.67 -2.89 -15.83
C VAL A 63 -2.44 -2.32 -14.42
N GLY A 64 -3.46 -2.32 -13.59
CA GLY A 64 -3.37 -1.97 -12.18
C GLY A 64 -4.11 -2.98 -11.31
N ILE A 65 -3.84 -2.96 -10.01
CA ILE A 65 -4.58 -3.77 -9.03
C ILE A 65 -5.86 -3.04 -8.63
N GLU A 66 -6.98 -3.74 -8.58
CA GLU A 66 -8.23 -3.26 -7.97
C GLU A 66 -8.30 -3.65 -6.50
N ALA A 67 -8.12 -4.93 -6.23
CA ALA A 67 -8.20 -5.49 -4.88
C ALA A 67 -7.41 -6.79 -4.78
N ILE A 68 -7.20 -7.20 -3.53
CA ILE A 68 -6.79 -8.55 -3.18
C ILE A 68 -7.91 -9.12 -2.33
N TYR A 69 -8.35 -10.32 -2.65
CA TYR A 69 -9.30 -11.07 -1.83
C TYR A 69 -8.74 -12.46 -1.61
N LYS A 70 -8.49 -12.79 -0.33
CA LYS A 70 -7.73 -14.00 0.03
C LYS A 70 -6.39 -13.99 -0.73
N ASP A 71 -6.17 -14.93 -1.64
CA ASP A 71 -4.95 -15.07 -2.45
C ASP A 71 -5.17 -14.82 -3.94
N ILE A 72 -6.22 -14.08 -4.29
CA ILE A 72 -6.53 -13.70 -5.66
C ILE A 72 -6.31 -12.19 -5.82
N ILE A 73 -5.52 -11.82 -6.81
CA ILE A 73 -5.35 -10.43 -7.25
C ILE A 73 -6.39 -10.17 -8.33
N TYR A 74 -7.17 -9.11 -8.18
CA TYR A 74 -8.00 -8.58 -9.25
C TYR A 74 -7.26 -7.45 -9.94
N PHE A 75 -7.00 -7.62 -11.23
CA PHE A 75 -6.45 -6.57 -12.06
C PHE A 75 -7.53 -5.93 -12.93
N HIS A 76 -7.34 -4.66 -13.26
CA HIS A 76 -8.05 -3.96 -14.33
C HIS A 76 -7.09 -3.56 -15.44
N LYS A 77 -7.63 -3.27 -16.62
CA LYS A 77 -6.95 -2.53 -17.68
C LYS A 77 -7.49 -1.11 -17.81
N PHE A 78 -6.65 -0.17 -18.21
CA PHE A 78 -7.12 1.15 -18.61
C PHE A 78 -7.60 1.13 -20.06
N ALA A 79 -8.76 1.74 -20.33
CA ALA A 79 -9.35 1.79 -21.67
C ALA A 79 -8.44 2.49 -22.70
N LYS A 80 -7.68 3.51 -22.28
CA LYS A 80 -6.66 4.23 -23.06
C LYS A 80 -5.60 4.78 -22.09
N PRO A 81 -4.36 5.06 -22.55
CA PRO A 81 -3.31 5.67 -21.75
C PRO A 81 -3.75 6.92 -20.97
N ASP A 82 -4.60 7.74 -21.59
CA ASP A 82 -5.00 9.06 -21.06
C ASP A 82 -6.46 9.07 -20.55
N MET A 83 -7.13 7.90 -20.49
CA MET A 83 -8.48 7.79 -19.94
C MET A 83 -8.49 6.95 -18.67
N PRO A 84 -8.96 7.49 -17.53
CA PRO A 84 -8.97 6.81 -16.25
C PRO A 84 -10.03 5.70 -16.13
N GLY A 85 -10.75 5.39 -17.21
CA GLY A 85 -11.79 4.36 -17.18
C GLY A 85 -11.17 2.97 -17.04
N HIS A 86 -11.31 2.39 -15.85
CA HIS A 86 -10.97 0.99 -15.61
C HIS A 86 -11.97 0.10 -16.36
N LYS A 87 -11.46 -0.86 -17.09
CA LYS A 87 -12.19 -1.88 -17.82
C LYS A 87 -11.53 -3.21 -17.60
N GLU A 88 -12.28 -4.27 -17.86
CA GLU A 88 -11.82 -5.64 -17.71
C GLU A 88 -11.53 -6.00 -16.25
N ILE A 89 -11.85 -7.23 -15.90
CA ILE A 89 -11.49 -7.81 -14.61
C ILE A 89 -10.71 -9.09 -14.92
N ILE A 90 -9.48 -9.16 -14.40
CA ILE A 90 -8.64 -10.35 -14.50
C ILE A 90 -8.42 -10.88 -13.09
N ALA A 91 -8.89 -12.08 -12.79
CA ALA A 91 -8.65 -12.75 -11.53
C ALA A 91 -7.40 -13.63 -11.63
N PHE A 92 -6.39 -13.35 -10.83
CA PHE A 92 -5.12 -14.07 -10.81
C PHE A 92 -4.88 -14.75 -9.47
N ASP A 93 -4.71 -16.07 -9.49
CA ASP A 93 -4.38 -16.85 -8.30
C ASP A 93 -2.88 -16.79 -8.02
N ILE A 94 -2.51 -16.26 -6.85
CA ILE A 94 -1.11 -16.07 -6.44
C ILE A 94 -0.38 -17.41 -6.28
N LEU A 95 -1.06 -18.44 -5.77
CA LEU A 95 -0.46 -19.74 -5.47
C LEU A 95 -0.23 -20.56 -6.74
N GLN A 96 -1.24 -20.60 -7.60
CA GLN A 96 -1.20 -21.31 -8.88
C GLN A 96 -0.46 -20.52 -9.96
N LYS A 97 -0.22 -19.22 -9.73
CA LYS A 97 0.45 -18.29 -10.66
C LYS A 97 -0.21 -18.26 -12.03
N LYS A 98 -1.55 -18.27 -12.06
CA LYS A 98 -2.34 -18.31 -13.29
C LYS A 98 -3.58 -17.43 -13.20
N VAL A 99 -4.01 -16.97 -14.36
CA VAL A 99 -5.34 -16.35 -14.50
C VAL A 99 -6.40 -17.44 -14.31
N LEU A 100 -7.34 -17.20 -13.39
CA LEU A 100 -8.49 -18.07 -13.15
C LEU A 100 -9.59 -17.79 -14.18
N TRP A 101 -9.93 -16.52 -14.35
CA TRP A 101 -10.93 -16.03 -15.28
C TRP A 101 -10.66 -14.58 -15.64
N GLN A 102 -11.28 -14.15 -16.74
CA GLN A 102 -11.17 -12.80 -17.27
C GLN A 102 -12.51 -12.42 -17.91
N VAL A 103 -12.95 -11.19 -17.68
CA VAL A 103 -14.14 -10.61 -18.31
C VAL A 103 -13.81 -9.21 -18.79
N ASP A 104 -13.96 -8.95 -20.10
CA ASP A 104 -13.52 -7.70 -20.75
C ASP A 104 -14.60 -6.60 -20.79
N TYR A 105 -15.87 -6.98 -20.61
CA TYR A 105 -17.02 -6.09 -20.70
C TYR A 105 -17.53 -5.55 -19.34
N LEU A 106 -16.89 -5.95 -18.24
CA LEU A 106 -17.22 -5.50 -16.88
C LEU A 106 -16.06 -4.72 -16.26
N SER A 107 -16.41 -3.83 -15.33
CA SER A 107 -15.48 -3.07 -14.49
C SER A 107 -15.70 -3.43 -13.03
N PHE A 108 -14.61 -3.58 -12.27
CA PHE A 108 -14.63 -3.95 -10.86
C PHE A 108 -15.22 -2.83 -9.98
N LEU A 109 -15.94 -3.19 -8.90
CA LEU A 109 -16.36 -2.26 -7.84
C LEU A 109 -15.72 -2.61 -6.50
N PHE A 110 -16.02 -3.80 -5.99
CA PHE A 110 -15.49 -4.32 -4.74
C PHE A 110 -15.69 -5.84 -4.70
N VAL A 111 -15.12 -6.48 -3.69
CA VAL A 111 -15.25 -7.91 -3.44
C VAL A 111 -15.66 -8.11 -2.00
N HIS A 112 -16.71 -8.90 -1.79
CA HIS A 112 -17.29 -9.14 -0.47
C HIS A 112 -18.00 -10.50 -0.47
N ASP A 113 -17.85 -11.26 0.63
CA ASP A 113 -18.53 -12.55 0.84
C ASP A 113 -18.46 -13.54 -0.34
N GLY A 114 -17.31 -13.59 -1.01
CA GLY A 114 -17.09 -14.50 -2.14
C GLY A 114 -17.71 -14.04 -3.45
N LEU A 115 -18.23 -12.82 -3.52
CA LEU A 115 -18.71 -12.21 -4.75
C LEU A 115 -17.84 -11.01 -5.15
N VAL A 116 -17.49 -10.94 -6.43
CA VAL A 116 -16.93 -9.75 -7.07
C VAL A 116 -18.09 -8.95 -7.63
N TYR A 117 -18.33 -7.78 -7.05
CA TYR A 117 -19.31 -6.84 -7.55
C TYR A 117 -18.70 -6.03 -8.68
N ALA A 118 -19.42 -5.97 -9.79
CA ALA A 118 -18.96 -5.36 -11.02
C ALA A 118 -20.09 -4.61 -11.72
N PHE A 119 -19.75 -3.75 -12.67
CA PHE A 119 -20.72 -3.05 -13.49
C PHE A 119 -20.34 -3.01 -14.95
N ARG A 120 -21.36 -2.81 -15.79
CA ARG A 120 -21.24 -2.43 -17.20
C ARG A 120 -21.92 -1.08 -17.39
N GLN A 121 -21.22 -0.15 -18.02
CA GLN A 121 -21.84 1.10 -18.49
C GLN A 121 -22.73 0.82 -19.71
N LYS A 122 -23.99 1.23 -19.65
CA LYS A 122 -24.94 1.23 -20.78
C LYS A 122 -24.99 2.63 -21.41
N PHE A 123 -25.77 2.75 -22.50
CA PHE A 123 -26.07 4.06 -23.08
C PHE A 123 -26.75 4.99 -22.06
N GLU A 124 -27.70 4.44 -21.31
CA GLU A 124 -28.30 5.09 -20.14
C GLU A 124 -28.04 4.24 -18.89
N GLY A 125 -27.38 4.86 -17.90
CA GLY A 125 -27.14 4.24 -16.60
C GLY A 125 -26.13 3.09 -16.61
N TRP A 126 -26.08 2.38 -15.50
CA TRP A 126 -25.18 1.26 -15.24
C TRP A 126 -25.98 0.01 -14.92
N GLU A 127 -25.43 -1.14 -15.30
CA GLU A 127 -25.95 -2.44 -14.93
C GLU A 127 -24.93 -3.17 -14.04
N PHE A 128 -25.39 -3.72 -12.94
CA PHE A 128 -24.59 -4.29 -11.86
C PHE A 128 -24.75 -5.81 -11.79
N PHE A 129 -23.66 -6.47 -11.40
CA PHE A 129 -23.55 -7.91 -11.32
C PHE A 129 -22.77 -8.33 -10.07
N GLY A 130 -23.10 -9.49 -9.52
CA GLY A 130 -22.28 -10.23 -8.57
C GLY A 130 -21.71 -11.48 -9.24
N LEU A 131 -20.39 -11.60 -9.30
CA LEU A 131 -19.69 -12.73 -9.92
C LEU A 131 -19.07 -13.62 -8.85
N ASP A 132 -19.05 -14.93 -9.04
CA ASP A 132 -18.28 -15.82 -8.18
C ASP A 132 -16.79 -15.45 -8.25
N TYR A 133 -16.17 -15.28 -7.08
CA TYR A 133 -14.80 -14.80 -6.99
C TYR A 133 -13.75 -15.74 -7.61
N LYS A 134 -14.05 -17.05 -7.74
CA LYS A 134 -13.14 -18.06 -8.28
C LYS A 134 -13.39 -18.39 -9.74
N THR A 135 -14.64 -18.32 -10.21
CA THR A 135 -15.01 -18.75 -11.57
C THR A 135 -15.34 -17.59 -12.50
N GLY A 136 -15.73 -16.42 -11.95
CA GLY A 136 -16.22 -15.29 -12.73
C GLY A 136 -17.62 -15.49 -13.29
N GLU A 137 -18.31 -16.58 -12.91
CA GLU A 137 -19.70 -16.81 -13.29
C GLU A 137 -20.62 -15.79 -12.61
N ILE A 138 -21.59 -15.27 -13.35
CA ILE A 138 -22.60 -14.36 -12.79
C ILE A 138 -23.50 -15.17 -11.85
N ILE A 139 -23.44 -14.85 -10.56
CA ILE A 139 -24.29 -15.43 -9.52
C ILE A 139 -25.51 -14.53 -9.28
N GLU A 140 -25.34 -13.21 -9.45
CA GLU A 140 -26.40 -12.23 -9.27
C GLU A 140 -26.47 -11.21 -10.41
N GLU A 141 -27.66 -11.08 -11.02
CA GLU A 141 -28.01 -9.97 -11.90
C GLU A 141 -28.75 -8.90 -11.08
N ILE A 142 -28.01 -7.88 -10.65
CA ILE A 142 -28.56 -6.81 -9.80
C ILE A 142 -29.31 -5.76 -10.66
N GLY A 143 -29.02 -5.70 -11.96
CA GLY A 143 -29.67 -4.76 -12.88
C GLY A 143 -29.22 -3.33 -12.60
N ASN A 144 -30.13 -2.37 -12.56
CA ASN A 144 -29.78 -0.95 -12.38
C ASN A 144 -29.95 -0.47 -10.91
N ASP A 145 -30.02 -1.39 -9.93
CA ASP A 145 -30.27 -1.08 -8.52
C ASP A 145 -28.99 -0.62 -7.78
N ALA A 146 -28.56 0.61 -8.08
CA ALA A 146 -27.42 1.23 -7.40
C ALA A 146 -27.60 1.35 -5.87
N PRO A 147 -28.81 1.68 -5.32
CA PRO A 147 -29.03 1.68 -3.87
C PRO A 147 -28.68 0.36 -3.20
N ARG A 148 -29.08 -0.78 -3.78
CA ARG A 148 -28.71 -2.11 -3.26
C ARG A 148 -27.20 -2.36 -3.29
N VAL A 149 -26.51 -1.97 -4.34
CA VAL A 149 -25.05 -2.14 -4.43
C VAL A 149 -24.34 -1.27 -3.37
N ASN A 150 -24.80 -0.03 -3.18
CA ASN A 150 -24.23 0.86 -2.17
C ASN A 150 -24.48 0.35 -0.76
N SER A 151 -25.68 -0.18 -0.44
CA SER A 151 -25.93 -0.71 0.91
C SER A 151 -25.05 -1.91 1.24
N ILE A 152 -24.76 -2.78 0.26
CA ILE A 152 -23.79 -3.87 0.44
C ILE A 152 -22.39 -3.29 0.69
N ARG A 153 -21.95 -2.33 -0.13
CA ARG A 153 -20.63 -1.71 0.05
C ARG A 153 -20.49 -1.06 1.42
N ASP A 154 -21.51 -0.34 1.87
CA ASP A 154 -21.51 0.38 3.15
C ASP A 154 -21.60 -0.59 4.35
N SER A 155 -21.98 -1.85 4.12
CA SER A 155 -21.94 -2.91 5.15
C SER A 155 -20.57 -3.55 5.33
N ILE A 156 -19.61 -3.27 4.43
CA ILE A 156 -18.24 -3.79 4.53
C ILE A 156 -17.55 -3.06 5.68
N ASP A 157 -17.10 -3.83 6.67
CA ASP A 157 -16.37 -3.29 7.81
C ASP A 157 -14.99 -2.76 7.39
N GLU A 158 -14.87 -1.43 7.28
CA GLU A 158 -13.58 -0.79 7.00
C GLU A 158 -12.55 -1.07 8.10
N MET A 159 -12.97 -1.28 9.35
CA MET A 159 -12.04 -1.58 10.43
C MET A 159 -11.34 -2.92 10.22
N GLU A 160 -12.03 -3.93 9.68
CA GLU A 160 -11.40 -5.21 9.32
C GLU A 160 -10.40 -5.05 8.17
N LYS A 161 -10.68 -4.19 7.19
CA LYS A 161 -9.75 -3.92 6.07
C LYS A 161 -8.42 -3.31 6.55
N PHE A 162 -8.47 -2.43 7.54
CA PHE A 162 -7.29 -1.78 8.11
C PHE A 162 -6.78 -2.46 9.38
N ARG A 163 -7.30 -3.64 9.72
CA ARG A 163 -6.93 -4.34 10.95
C ARG A 163 -5.43 -4.60 11.00
N GLY A 164 -4.79 -4.09 12.06
CA GLY A 164 -3.36 -4.21 12.29
C GLY A 164 -2.50 -3.28 11.45
N TYR A 165 -3.07 -2.50 10.52
CA TYR A 165 -2.33 -1.41 9.88
C TYR A 165 -2.19 -0.25 10.86
N LEU A 166 -1.00 0.33 10.92
CA LEU A 166 -0.75 1.62 11.54
C LEU A 166 -0.09 2.51 10.50
N PHE A 167 -0.73 3.65 10.24
CA PHE A 167 -0.17 4.71 9.40
C PHE A 167 0.34 5.83 10.29
N PRO A 168 1.40 6.54 9.89
CA PRO A 168 1.96 7.57 10.72
C PRO A 168 1.01 8.75 10.86
N GLU A 169 0.89 9.24 12.09
CA GLU A 169 0.15 10.45 12.41
C GLU A 169 1.07 11.67 12.31
N THR A 170 0.51 12.82 11.96
CA THR A 170 1.27 14.08 12.00
C THR A 170 1.47 14.54 13.43
N PHE A 171 2.73 14.78 13.82
CA PHE A 171 3.08 15.38 15.10
C PHE A 171 2.56 16.81 15.18
N HIS A 172 1.71 17.06 16.17
CA HIS A 172 1.27 18.39 16.55
C HIS A 172 1.52 18.56 18.05
N GLU A 173 2.42 19.47 18.43
CA GLU A 173 2.86 19.66 19.81
C GLU A 173 1.69 19.92 20.77
N ASP A 174 0.65 20.62 20.32
CA ASP A 174 -0.55 20.92 21.12
C ASP A 174 -1.53 19.74 21.27
N LYS A 175 -1.45 18.73 20.40
CA LYS A 175 -2.42 17.62 20.37
C LYS A 175 -1.94 16.35 21.04
N ILE A 176 -0.62 16.20 21.19
CA ILE A 176 -0.05 15.03 21.86
C ILE A 176 -0.12 15.28 23.36
N GLU A 177 -0.64 14.35 24.14
CA GLU A 177 -0.65 14.47 25.60
C GLU A 177 0.65 13.93 26.21
N ASP A 178 1.27 12.95 25.55
CA ASP A 178 2.49 12.30 26.00
C ASP A 178 3.70 13.26 25.98
N ILE A 179 4.18 13.59 27.18
CA ILE A 179 5.31 14.51 27.38
C ILE A 179 6.64 13.87 26.94
N GLU A 180 6.79 12.56 27.10
CA GLU A 180 8.02 11.83 26.75
C GLU A 180 8.22 11.84 25.24
N ILE A 181 7.17 11.55 24.46
CA ILE A 181 7.20 11.62 22.99
C ILE A 181 7.60 13.01 22.51
N LYS A 182 7.00 14.08 23.07
CA LYS A 182 7.36 15.46 22.72
C LYS A 182 8.83 15.75 22.99
N GLN A 183 9.32 15.35 24.17
CA GLN A 183 10.71 15.58 24.55
C GLN A 183 11.69 14.84 23.64
N ILE A 184 11.41 13.57 23.33
CA ILE A 184 12.24 12.76 22.43
C ILE A 184 12.32 13.41 21.04
N ILE A 185 11.17 13.74 20.44
CA ILE A 185 11.12 14.36 19.11
C ILE A 185 11.87 15.69 19.12
N LYS A 186 11.63 16.54 20.12
CA LYS A 186 12.30 17.84 20.25
C LYS A 186 13.81 17.69 20.39
N GLN A 187 14.28 16.79 21.25
CA GLN A 187 15.72 16.56 21.46
C GLN A 187 16.42 16.05 20.20
N ILE A 188 15.79 15.12 19.46
CA ILE A 188 16.38 14.56 18.24
C ILE A 188 16.41 15.58 17.10
N THR A 189 15.40 16.45 17.02
CA THR A 189 15.26 17.45 15.97
C THR A 189 15.94 18.78 16.29
N GLU A 190 16.39 18.98 17.53
CA GLU A 190 17.06 20.21 17.97
C GLU A 190 18.30 20.52 17.12
N GLY A 191 18.42 21.79 16.71
CA GLY A 191 19.52 22.26 15.87
C GLY A 191 19.45 21.82 14.40
N ARG A 192 18.42 21.09 13.98
CA ARG A 192 18.19 20.73 12.57
C ARG A 192 17.20 21.70 11.94
N ASP A 193 17.42 22.05 10.67
CA ASP A 193 16.45 22.80 9.87
C ASP A 193 15.32 21.86 9.41
N VAL A 194 14.46 21.46 10.36
CA VAL A 194 13.31 20.60 10.09
C VAL A 194 12.29 21.39 9.27
N ALA A 195 11.88 20.82 8.14
CA ALA A 195 10.90 21.39 7.24
C ALA A 195 9.67 20.48 7.15
N GLY A 196 8.48 21.07 7.12
CA GLY A 196 7.23 20.33 6.98
C GLY A 196 6.85 19.57 8.26
N ASN A 197 6.05 18.52 8.07
CA ASN A 197 5.52 17.71 9.17
C ASN A 197 6.51 16.65 9.62
N ILE A 198 6.50 16.36 10.92
CA ILE A 198 7.08 15.15 11.50
C ILE A 198 5.93 14.13 11.57
N GLU A 199 6.16 12.91 11.09
CA GLU A 199 5.13 11.86 11.10
C GLU A 199 5.61 10.70 11.99
N PHE A 200 4.73 10.11 12.80
CA PHE A 200 5.12 9.12 13.80
C PHE A 200 4.08 8.01 14.02
N ILE A 201 4.55 6.86 14.48
CA ILE A 201 3.76 5.74 15.01
C ILE A 201 4.32 5.41 16.39
N GLU A 202 3.43 5.30 17.36
CA GLU A 202 3.74 4.70 18.66
C GLU A 202 3.34 3.22 18.64
N TYR A 203 4.25 2.34 19.05
CA TYR A 203 4.00 0.90 19.08
C TYR A 203 4.82 0.21 20.16
N GLU A 204 4.15 -0.36 21.16
CA GLU A 204 4.75 -1.19 22.22
C GLU A 204 6.00 -0.56 22.89
N GLY A 205 5.94 0.74 23.22
CA GLY A 205 7.08 1.45 23.84
C GLY A 205 8.20 1.83 22.85
N LEU A 206 7.92 1.75 21.54
CA LEU A 206 8.75 2.30 20.49
C LEU A 206 8.08 3.50 19.85
N LEU A 207 8.88 4.52 19.55
CA LEU A 207 8.51 5.66 18.72
C LEU A 207 9.20 5.52 17.36
N LEU A 208 8.42 5.22 16.33
CA LEU A 208 8.87 5.20 14.94
C LEU A 208 8.48 6.53 14.30
N PHE A 209 9.43 7.32 13.81
CA PHE A 209 9.08 8.60 13.20
C PHE A 209 10.03 9.00 12.09
N ASN A 210 9.54 9.84 11.19
CA ASN A 210 10.36 10.49 10.19
C ASN A 210 10.19 12.01 10.21
N PHE A 211 11.20 12.68 9.67
CA PHE A 211 11.14 14.11 9.43
C PHE A 211 12.03 14.49 8.24
N HIS A 212 11.67 15.60 7.59
CA HIS A 212 12.46 16.18 6.53
C HIS A 212 13.35 17.28 7.10
N ALA A 213 14.64 17.24 6.80
CA ALA A 213 15.59 18.29 7.14
C ALA A 213 16.14 18.93 5.86
N ARG A 214 16.20 20.27 5.83
CA ARG A 214 16.82 21.00 4.73
C ARG A 214 18.34 20.95 4.88
N VAL A 215 19.01 20.50 3.83
CA VAL A 215 20.48 20.47 3.77
C VAL A 215 21.01 21.52 2.79
N PHE A 216 20.26 21.78 1.71
CA PHE A 216 20.50 22.88 0.77
C PHE A 216 19.16 23.55 0.41
N GLU A 217 19.21 24.74 -0.20
CA GLU A 217 18.04 25.58 -0.49
C GLU A 217 16.87 24.81 -1.17
N LYS A 218 17.17 23.80 -2.00
CA LYS A 218 16.19 22.95 -2.71
C LYS A 218 16.37 21.44 -2.48
N SER A 219 17.03 21.04 -1.39
CA SER A 219 17.28 19.63 -1.09
C SER A 219 16.87 19.30 0.35
N LEU A 220 15.93 18.37 0.45
CA LEU A 220 15.44 17.79 1.69
C LEU A 220 16.00 16.38 1.87
N VAL A 221 16.39 16.06 3.11
CA VAL A 221 16.70 14.70 3.54
C VAL A 221 15.57 14.20 4.43
N ASN A 222 14.92 13.11 4.05
CA ASN A 222 13.91 12.42 4.85
C ASN A 222 14.60 11.34 5.69
N ARG A 223 14.60 11.52 7.01
CA ARG A 223 15.23 10.60 7.97
C ARG A 223 14.17 9.85 8.74
N PHE A 224 14.33 8.55 8.87
CA PHE A 224 13.51 7.69 9.70
C PHE A 224 14.29 7.21 10.92
N LEU A 225 13.65 7.20 12.08
CA LEU A 225 14.21 6.71 13.32
C LEU A 225 13.22 5.80 14.05
N CYS A 226 13.76 4.83 14.77
CA CYS A 226 13.05 4.08 15.80
C CYS A 226 13.76 4.32 17.14
N VAL A 227 12.99 4.76 18.13
CA VAL A 227 13.48 5.16 19.45
C VAL A 227 12.75 4.37 20.52
N ASP A 228 13.49 3.92 21.52
CA ASP A 228 12.92 3.34 22.75
C ASP A 228 12.35 4.48 23.61
N THR A 229 11.04 4.50 23.89
CA THR A 229 10.41 5.63 24.60
C THR A 229 10.86 5.71 26.05
N GLY A 230 11.05 4.58 26.72
CA GLY A 230 11.46 4.55 28.13
C GLY A 230 12.90 5.01 28.39
N THR A 231 13.79 4.93 27.39
CA THR A 231 15.20 5.33 27.52
C THR A 231 15.61 6.50 26.65
N GLY A 232 14.79 6.90 25.67
CA GLY A 232 15.13 7.89 24.63
C GLY A 232 16.23 7.42 23.66
N LYS A 233 16.63 6.14 23.71
CA LYS A 233 17.74 5.63 22.90
C LYS A 233 17.28 5.35 21.47
N ILE A 234 18.01 5.89 20.49
CA ILE A 234 17.84 5.53 19.08
C ILE A 234 18.27 4.07 18.89
N LEU A 235 17.32 3.23 18.47
CA LEU A 235 17.50 1.81 18.19
C LEU A 235 17.82 1.54 16.72
N PHE A 236 17.31 2.39 15.83
CA PHE A 236 17.50 2.28 14.38
C PHE A 236 17.38 3.67 13.74
N GLU A 237 18.19 3.93 12.71
CA GLU A 237 18.10 5.13 11.86
C GLU A 237 18.36 4.72 10.40
N ASP A 238 17.60 5.28 9.46
CA ASP A 238 17.90 5.21 8.03
C ASP A 238 17.50 6.52 7.33
N VAL A 239 18.15 6.81 6.20
CA VAL A 239 17.78 7.90 5.30
C VAL A 239 16.87 7.33 4.22
N LEU A 240 15.60 7.70 4.25
CA LEU A 240 14.60 7.24 3.28
C LEU A 240 14.73 8.00 1.95
N ASN A 241 15.05 9.29 2.01
CA ASN A 241 15.35 10.10 0.82
C ASN A 241 16.54 11.00 1.11
N ALA A 242 17.59 10.90 0.30
CA ALA A 242 18.83 11.67 0.48
C ALA A 242 18.82 13.02 -0.23
N SER A 243 17.94 13.22 -1.23
CA SER A 243 17.83 14.49 -1.95
C SER A 243 16.45 14.66 -2.58
N ALA A 244 15.43 14.79 -1.75
CA ALA A 244 14.08 15.08 -2.21
C ALA A 244 13.92 16.56 -2.55
N ASN A 245 13.24 16.85 -3.66
CA ASN A 245 12.89 18.21 -4.10
C ASN A 245 11.54 18.70 -3.54
N ALA A 246 10.80 17.82 -2.87
CA ALA A 246 9.52 18.06 -2.22
C ALA A 246 9.37 17.09 -1.04
N PHE A 247 8.41 17.34 -0.15
CA PHE A 247 8.05 16.40 0.91
C PHE A 247 7.56 15.07 0.33
N VAL A 248 7.98 13.97 0.93
CA VAL A 248 7.56 12.62 0.56
C VAL A 248 6.65 12.09 1.69
N PRO A 249 5.32 12.19 1.54
CA PRO A 249 4.40 11.60 2.51
C PRO A 249 4.43 10.06 2.45
N ASP A 250 3.83 9.40 3.44
CA ASP A 250 3.62 7.94 3.49
C ASP A 250 4.93 7.15 3.32
N SER A 251 6.03 7.69 3.84
CA SER A 251 7.37 7.12 3.67
C SER A 251 7.57 5.82 4.47
N PHE A 252 6.69 5.57 5.43
CA PHE A 252 6.62 4.29 6.14
C PHE A 252 5.21 4.00 6.64
N PHE A 253 4.94 2.74 6.94
CA PHE A 253 3.76 2.29 7.67
C PHE A 253 4.07 0.97 8.38
N MET A 254 3.18 0.54 9.26
CA MET A 254 3.26 -0.77 9.91
C MET A 254 2.05 -1.64 9.56
N LYS A 255 2.29 -2.96 9.53
CA LYS A 255 1.25 -3.98 9.60
C LYS A 255 1.64 -5.01 10.65
N ASP A 256 0.82 -5.14 11.67
CA ASP A 256 1.08 -5.96 12.85
C ASP A 256 2.44 -5.57 13.47
N ASN A 257 3.44 -6.46 13.44
CA ASN A 257 4.79 -6.18 13.94
C ASN A 257 5.81 -5.86 12.83
N LEU A 258 5.38 -5.75 11.57
CA LEU A 258 6.24 -5.43 10.43
C LEU A 258 6.21 -3.93 10.12
N VAL A 259 7.39 -3.36 9.88
CA VAL A 259 7.58 -1.96 9.47
C VAL A 259 8.07 -1.93 8.03
N PHE A 260 7.36 -1.19 7.19
CA PHE A 260 7.64 -1.05 5.76
C PHE A 260 8.20 0.36 5.51
N LEU A 261 9.45 0.47 5.07
CA LEU A 261 10.11 1.74 4.79
C LEU A 261 10.32 1.91 3.28
N LEU A 262 9.82 3.00 2.71
CA LEU A 262 10.01 3.33 1.30
C LEU A 262 11.26 4.19 1.13
N LYS A 263 12.30 3.61 0.51
CA LYS A 263 13.58 4.26 0.27
C LYS A 263 13.74 4.64 -1.19
N GLU A 264 14.02 5.92 -1.44
CA GLU A 264 14.22 6.52 -2.76
C GLU A 264 13.13 6.18 -3.79
N LYS A 265 11.90 5.91 -3.32
CA LYS A 265 10.75 5.45 -4.12
C LYS A 265 10.98 4.16 -4.91
N THR A 266 12.10 3.47 -4.73
CA THR A 266 12.55 2.35 -5.58
C THR A 266 12.97 1.12 -4.79
N GLU A 267 13.25 1.29 -3.49
CA GLU A 267 13.57 0.20 -2.56
C GLU A 267 12.54 0.17 -1.44
N LEU A 268 12.12 -1.03 -1.08
CA LEU A 268 11.35 -1.32 0.12
C LEU A 268 12.27 -2.00 1.13
N ILE A 269 12.37 -1.45 2.33
CA ILE A 269 13.02 -2.11 3.46
C ILE A 269 11.93 -2.62 4.38
N VAL A 270 12.00 -3.90 4.76
CA VAL A 270 11.07 -4.50 5.71
C VAL A 270 11.83 -4.84 6.99
N CYS A 271 11.32 -4.34 8.10
CA CYS A 271 11.81 -4.58 9.44
C CYS A 271 10.72 -5.24 10.28
N SER A 272 11.12 -5.86 11.40
CA SER A 272 10.17 -6.32 12.42
C SER A 272 10.50 -5.73 13.78
N VAL A 273 9.47 -5.48 14.56
CA VAL A 273 9.58 -5.26 16.01
C VAL A 273 9.73 -6.63 16.69
N GLU A 274 10.84 -6.82 17.42
CA GLU A 274 11.16 -8.05 18.20
C GLU A 274 11.86 -7.76 19.54
#